data_AF-A0AAW6UYY9-F1
#
_entry.id   AF-A0AAW6UYY9-F1
#
_cell.length_a   1.000
_cell.length_b   1.000
_cell.length_c   1.000
_cell.angle_alpha   90.00
_cell.angle_beta   90.00
_cell.angle_gamma   90.00
#
_symmetry.space_group_name_H-M   'P 1'
#
loop_
_entity.id
_entity.type
_entity.pdbx_description
1 polymer ?
#
loop_
_entity_poly.entity_id
_entity_poly.type
_entity_poly.pdbx_seq_one_letter_code
_entity_poly.pdbx_strand_id
1 'polypeptide(L)'
;MKELKFYGASDDLFECAGAIREEISMYSNPGVYHLKSSEGEMLVIACYTDEGCWAIGVGQVNEETHLPTWPVSFSQHERGYSVDLTLLVPDDTELVLGDDE
;
A
#
# COMPACT_ATOMS: atom_id res chain seq x y z
N MET A 1 -9.99 12.01 8.64
CA MET A 1 -9.50 10.66 8.28
C MET A 1 -10.16 10.25 6.98
N LYS A 2 -9.38 9.69 6.06
CA LYS A 2 -9.85 9.18 4.77
C LYS A 2 -9.44 7.72 4.59
N GLU A 3 -10.19 7.01 3.77
CA GLU A 3 -9.97 5.58 3.52
C GLU A 3 -9.12 5.38 2.26
N LEU A 4 -8.10 4.54 2.37
CA LEU A 4 -7.32 3.99 1.27
C LEU A 4 -7.42 2.47 1.29
N LYS A 5 -7.46 1.86 0.11
CA LYS A 5 -7.45 0.41 -0.09
C LYS A 5 -6.32 0.01 -1.01
N PHE A 6 -5.64 -1.07 -0.66
CA PHE A 6 -4.53 -1.62 -1.42
C PHE A 6 -4.79 -3.09 -1.74
N TYR A 7 -4.68 -3.42 -3.02
CA TYR A 7 -4.94 -4.76 -3.55
C TYR A 7 -4.23 -4.96 -4.89
N GLY A 8 -4.08 -6.21 -5.30
CA GLY A 8 -3.62 -6.55 -6.64
C GLY A 8 -4.76 -6.71 -7.64
N ALA A 9 -4.65 -6.04 -8.79
CA ALA A 9 -5.63 -6.10 -9.88
C ALA A 9 -5.31 -7.19 -10.93
N SER A 10 -4.04 -7.53 -11.10
CA SER A 10 -3.50 -8.62 -11.94
C SER A 10 -2.25 -9.21 -11.26
N ASP A 11 -1.51 -10.08 -11.94
CA ASP A 11 -0.21 -10.61 -11.48
C ASP A 11 0.92 -9.56 -11.49
N ASP A 12 0.72 -8.45 -12.18
CA ASP A 12 1.69 -7.38 -12.36
C ASP A 12 1.19 -5.98 -11.97
N LEU A 13 0.00 -5.85 -11.37
CA LEU A 13 -0.59 -4.55 -11.06
C LEU A 13 -1.02 -4.45 -9.59
N PHE A 14 -0.36 -3.56 -8.85
CA PHE A 14 -0.69 -3.22 -7.46
C PHE A 14 -1.40 -1.87 -7.39
N GLU A 15 -2.52 -1.81 -6.70
CA GLU A 15 -3.45 -0.68 -6.73
C GLU A 15 -3.51 0.04 -5.38
N CYS A 16 -3.71 1.35 -5.43
CA CYS A 16 -4.16 2.20 -4.35
C CYS A 16 -5.48 2.86 -4.76
N ALA A 17 -6.56 2.55 -4.06
CA ALA A 17 -7.90 3.05 -4.35
C ALA A 17 -8.52 3.79 -3.16
N GLY A 18 -9.53 4.62 -3.43
CA GLY A 18 -10.26 5.38 -2.42
C GLY A 18 -10.04 6.88 -2.59
N ALA A 19 -9.60 7.53 -1.50
CA ALA A 19 -9.36 8.97 -1.50
C ALA A 19 -8.11 9.40 -2.28
N ILE A 20 -7.13 8.49 -2.43
CA ILE A 20 -6.03 8.58 -3.39
C ILE A 20 -6.24 7.44 -4.40
N ARG A 21 -5.88 7.68 -5.66
CA ARG A 21 -6.02 6.70 -6.75
C ARG A 21 -4.72 6.66 -7.53
N GLU A 22 -4.03 5.53 -7.48
CA GLU A 22 -2.75 5.32 -8.14
C GLU A 22 -2.53 3.81 -8.36
N GLU A 23 -1.69 3.45 -9.32
CA GLU A 23 -1.32 2.06 -9.61
C GLU A 23 0.20 1.94 -9.81
N ILE A 24 0.78 0.80 -9.41
CA ILE A 24 2.18 0.45 -9.68
C ILE A 24 2.19 -0.83 -10.50
N SER A 25 2.74 -0.75 -11.71
CA SER A 25 3.03 -1.93 -12.54
C SER A 25 4.35 -2.58 -12.13
N MET A 26 4.36 -3.89 -11.94
CA MET A 26 5.47 -4.64 -11.35
C MET A 26 5.63 -6.03 -11.93
N TYR A 27 6.88 -6.38 -12.23
CA TYR A 27 7.20 -7.69 -12.82
C TYR A 27 8.02 -8.60 -11.90
N SER A 28 8.84 -8.03 -11.00
CA SER A 28 9.81 -8.80 -10.21
C SER A 28 10.30 -8.13 -8.92
N ASN A 29 9.74 -6.97 -8.56
CA ASN A 29 10.09 -6.22 -7.35
C ASN A 29 8.85 -6.06 -6.47
N PRO A 30 9.03 -5.86 -5.15
CA PRO A 30 7.93 -5.45 -4.29
C PRO A 30 7.41 -4.07 -4.70
N GLY A 31 6.11 -3.90 -4.58
CA GLY A 31 5.43 -2.62 -4.76
C GLY A 31 5.49 -1.86 -3.50
N VAL A 32 5.83 -0.59 -3.61
CA VAL A 32 6.01 0.24 -2.45
C VAL A 32 5.29 1.56 -2.68
N TYR A 33 4.21 1.76 -1.95
CA TYR A 33 3.64 3.09 -1.76
C TYR A 33 4.24 3.69 -0.50
N HIS A 34 4.77 4.91 -0.61
CA HIS A 34 5.18 5.70 0.55
C HIS A 34 4.08 6.70 0.89
N LEU A 35 3.43 6.50 2.04
CA LEU A 35 2.41 7.39 2.58
C LEU A 35 3.02 8.34 3.61
N LYS A 36 2.75 9.63 3.47
CA LYS A 36 3.26 10.67 4.38
C LYS A 36 2.17 11.61 4.84
N SER A 37 2.21 12.00 6.11
CA SER A 37 1.35 13.05 6.69
C SER A 37 2.11 13.80 7.79
N SER A 38 1.50 14.85 8.35
CA SER A 38 2.01 15.50 9.56
C SER A 38 2.03 14.60 10.81
N GLU A 39 1.27 13.50 10.83
CA GLU A 39 1.20 12.54 11.95
C GLU A 39 2.15 11.34 11.80
N GLY A 40 2.97 11.31 10.75
CA GLY A 40 3.93 10.25 10.49
C GLY A 40 3.86 9.72 9.05
N GLU A 41 4.69 8.72 8.78
CA GLU A 41 4.85 8.12 7.45
C GLU A 41 5.08 6.61 7.55
N MET A 42 4.61 5.87 6.54
CA MET A 42 4.76 4.42 6.43
C MET A 42 4.86 3.97 4.97
N LEU A 43 5.39 2.78 4.77
CA LEU A 43 5.36 2.07 3.49
C LEU A 43 4.21 1.09 3.47
N VAL A 44 3.45 1.04 2.38
CA VAL A 44 2.59 -0.11 2.04
C VAL A 44 3.31 -0.94 1.00
N ILE A 45 3.59 -2.19 1.33
CA ILE A 45 4.47 -3.07 0.57
C ILE A 45 3.68 -4.28 0.07
N ALA A 46 3.82 -4.62 -1.20
CA ALA A 46 3.15 -5.78 -1.78
C ALA A 46 4.07 -6.62 -2.66
N CYS A 47 3.90 -7.94 -2.63
CA CYS A 47 4.56 -8.88 -3.52
C CYS A 47 3.53 -9.85 -4.11
N TYR A 48 3.65 -10.13 -5.40
CA TYR A 48 2.99 -11.28 -6.00
C TYR A 48 3.82 -12.53 -5.73
N THR A 49 3.21 -13.52 -5.09
CA THR A 49 3.88 -14.75 -4.63
C THR A 49 3.88 -15.83 -5.72
N ASP A 50 4.79 -16.80 -5.60
CA ASP A 50 4.86 -17.96 -6.50
C ASP A 50 3.57 -18.82 -6.49
N GLU A 51 2.72 -18.66 -5.47
CA GLU A 51 1.41 -19.30 -5.35
C GLU A 51 0.30 -18.55 -6.12
N GLY A 52 0.65 -17.52 -6.89
CA GLY A 52 -0.29 -16.73 -7.68
C GLY A 52 -1.21 -15.85 -6.84
N CYS A 53 -0.73 -15.40 -5.67
CA CYS A 53 -1.49 -14.56 -4.74
C CYS A 53 -0.69 -13.34 -4.30
N TRP A 54 -1.37 -12.22 -4.03
CA TRP A 54 -0.75 -11.04 -3.44
C TRP A 54 -0.60 -11.15 -1.94
N ALA A 55 0.61 -10.90 -1.45
CA ALA A 55 0.89 -10.60 -0.05
C ALA A 55 1.06 -9.09 0.10
N ILE A 56 0.36 -8.47 1.07
CA ILE A 56 0.36 -7.01 1.29
C ILE A 56 0.56 -6.73 2.77
N GLY A 57 1.43 -5.78 3.11
CA GLY A 57 1.69 -5.37 4.49
C GLY A 57 2.15 -3.92 4.59
N VAL A 58 2.53 -3.52 5.81
CA VAL A 58 3.08 -2.18 6.09
C VAL A 58 4.47 -2.27 6.70
N GLY A 59 5.29 -1.24 6.50
CA GLY A 59 6.66 -1.15 7.02
C GLY A 59 7.07 0.27 7.39
N GLN A 60 8.13 0.39 8.20
CA GLN A 60 8.78 1.67 8.47
C GLN A 60 9.47 2.20 7.21
N VAL A 61 9.56 3.51 7.09
CA VAL A 61 10.28 4.17 5.98
C VAL A 61 11.81 4.15 6.16
N ASN A 62 12.29 4.10 7.41
CA ASN A 62 13.70 4.00 7.82
C ASN A 62 13.79 3.58 9.30
N GLU A 63 15.01 3.32 9.77
CA GLU A 63 15.29 2.81 11.13
C GLU A 63 14.79 3.73 12.26
N GLU A 64 14.82 5.04 12.03
CA GLU A 64 14.52 6.07 13.04
C GLU A 64 13.05 6.52 13.04
N THR A 65 12.28 6.10 12.04
CA THR A 65 10.89 6.54 11.88
C THR A 65 9.93 5.45 12.33
N HIS A 66 9.30 5.66 13.49
CA HIS A 66 8.32 4.72 14.03
C HIS A 66 7.09 4.61 13.12
N LEU A 67 6.53 3.39 13.05
CA LEU A 67 5.25 3.16 12.38
C LEU A 67 4.14 4.02 13.04
N PRO A 68 3.35 4.78 12.25
CA PRO A 68 2.15 5.44 12.74
C PRO A 68 1.13 4.43 13.26
N THR A 69 0.25 4.86 14.18
CA THR A 69 -0.83 4.02 14.74
C THR A 69 -2.14 4.11 13.96
N TRP A 70 -2.06 4.41 12.65
CA TRP A 70 -3.23 4.53 11.79
C TRP A 70 -3.99 3.20 11.73
N PRO A 71 -5.32 3.21 11.88
CA PRO A 71 -6.11 1.97 11.84
C PRO A 71 -5.92 1.21 10.52
N VAL A 72 -5.51 -0.05 10.62
CA VAL A 72 -5.34 -0.99 9.51
C VAL A 72 -6.25 -2.19 9.67
N SER A 73 -6.81 -2.67 8.58
CA SER A 73 -7.59 -3.90 8.53
C SER A 73 -7.32 -4.67 7.25
N PHE A 74 -7.57 -5.98 7.30
CA PHE A 74 -7.33 -6.89 6.19
C PHE A 74 -8.60 -7.68 5.88
N SER A 75 -8.88 -7.86 4.59
CA SER A 75 -9.94 -8.74 4.08
C SER A 75 -9.48 -9.46 2.81
N GLN A 76 -10.36 -10.31 2.27
CA GLN A 76 -10.14 -10.95 0.98
C GLN A 76 -10.75 -10.10 -0.13
N HIS A 77 -9.95 -9.73 -1.14
CA HIS A 77 -10.46 -9.03 -2.33
C HIS A 77 -11.37 -9.95 -3.16
N GLU A 78 -12.32 -9.38 -3.90
CA GLU A 78 -13.33 -10.11 -4.70
C GLU A 78 -12.72 -11.04 -5.76
N ARG A 79 -11.50 -10.72 -6.22
CA ARG A 79 -10.76 -11.53 -7.19
C ARG A 79 -10.20 -12.84 -6.62
N GLY A 80 -10.21 -13.00 -5.29
CA GLY A 80 -9.80 -14.24 -4.61
C GLY A 80 -8.29 -14.46 -4.48
N TYR A 81 -7.47 -13.81 -5.31
CA TYR A 81 -6.00 -13.91 -5.29
C TYR A 81 -5.30 -12.69 -4.68
N SER A 82 -6.04 -11.77 -4.05
CA SER A 82 -5.43 -10.62 -3.36
C SER A 82 -6.00 -10.42 -1.97
N VAL A 83 -5.12 -10.08 -1.03
CA VAL A 83 -5.53 -9.40 0.20
C VAL A 83 -6.05 -8.01 -0.15
N ASP A 84 -7.04 -7.54 0.60
CA ASP A 84 -7.46 -6.14 0.66
C ASP A 84 -6.90 -5.55 1.96
N LEU A 85 -5.94 -4.64 1.86
CA LEU A 85 -5.47 -3.86 3.00
C LEU A 85 -6.21 -2.52 3.00
N THR A 86 -7.01 -2.25 4.04
CA THR A 86 -7.70 -0.97 4.21
C THR A 86 -7.03 -0.17 5.32
N LEU A 87 -6.66 1.08 5.01
CA LEU A 87 -6.07 2.04 5.93
C LEU A 87 -7.00 3.25 6.10
N LEU A 88 -7.20 3.65 7.35
CA LEU A 88 -7.74 4.96 7.69
C LEU A 88 -6.56 5.90 7.96
N VAL A 89 -6.29 6.79 7.02
CA VAL A 89 -5.15 7.72 7.07
C VAL A 89 -5.60 9.14 7.44
N PRO A 90 -4.71 9.98 7.99
CA PRO A 90 -4.95 11.41 8.13
C PRO A 90 -5.40 12.09 6.82
N ASP A 91 -6.15 13.19 6.93
CA ASP A 91 -6.72 13.83 5.72
C ASP A 91 -5.64 14.48 4.85
N ASP A 92 -4.55 14.93 5.47
CA ASP A 92 -3.36 15.50 4.83
C ASP A 92 -2.41 14.43 4.27
N THR A 93 -2.74 13.14 4.35
CA THR A 93 -1.87 12.10 3.80
C THR A 93 -1.69 12.24 2.29
N GLU A 94 -0.44 12.16 1.82
CA GLU A 94 -0.04 12.17 0.42
C GLU A 94 0.83 10.96 0.07
N LEU A 95 0.91 10.64 -1.23
CA LEU A 95 1.90 9.70 -1.76
C LEU A 95 3.19 10.46 -2.05
N VAL A 96 4.31 9.95 -1.53
CA VAL A 96 5.64 10.43 -1.91
C VAL A 96 6.02 9.71 -3.19
N LEU A 97 5.93 10.41 -4.31
CA LEU A 97 6.46 9.93 -5.59
C LEU A 97 7.99 10.06 -5.54
N GLY A 98 8.70 8.98 -5.84
CA GLY A 98 10.14 9.08 -6.11
C GLY A 98 10.33 9.91 -7.37
N ASP A 99 11.36 10.75 -7.41
CA ASP A 99 11.79 11.30 -8.69
C ASP A 99 12.17 10.10 -9.59
N ASP A 100 11.44 9.93 -10.69
CA ASP A 100 11.82 8.97 -11.74
C ASP A 100 13.24 9.35 -12.22
N GLU A 101 14.27 8.60 -11.78
CA GLU A 101 15.62 8.67 -12.37
C GLU A 101 15.70 7.92 -13.71
#